data_AF-A0ABD2MT29-F1
#
_entry.id   AF-A0ABD2MT29-F1
#
_cell.length_a   1.000
_cell.length_b   1.000
_cell.length_c   1.000
_cell.angle_alpha   90.00
_cell.angle_beta   90.00
_cell.angle_gamma   90.00
#
_symmetry.space_group_name_H-M   'P 1'
#
loop_
_entity.id
_entity.type
_entity.pdbx_description
1 polymer ?
#
loop_
_entity_poly.entity_id
_entity_poly.type
_entity_poly.pdbx_seq_one_letter_code
_entity_poly.pdbx_strand_id
1 'polypeptide(L)'
;TVSTIQDLYKEIVRNRTEIKEFIELKILTKIEAIEERVKDVEIENREHRDRIERPERESKRKNIIIFGLDKEASDISSELVCETLNSSLKIDLSGAHTADVHPIGRNKNCPVKVKLSTVSKKLQILSKGVELKGKNISISRDLALQQRQNLKTLREHLAIARKDPSVKSFIKGDKLVVSSKSYNVQQLTTFTKRTTKATLTGLDRELKENSVQPSADPKQSNQKKILRSRQTPE
;
A
#
# COMPACT_ATOMS: atom_id res chain seq x y z
N THR A 1 60.85 44.67 13.45
CA THR A 1 59.57 45.03 12.80
C THR A 1 59.17 44.01 11.74
N VAL A 2 59.89 43.86 10.62
CA VAL A 2 59.50 42.94 9.53
C VAL A 2 59.35 41.48 9.98
N SER A 3 60.33 40.91 10.72
CA SER A 3 60.21 39.55 11.29
C SER A 3 58.97 39.40 12.16
N THR A 4 58.74 40.37 13.07
CA THR A 4 57.60 40.39 14.00
C THR A 4 56.26 40.34 13.27
N ILE A 5 56.15 41.01 12.12
CA ILE A 5 54.94 40.99 11.28
C ILE A 5 54.77 39.63 10.59
N GLN A 6 55.86 39.01 10.11
CA GLN A 6 55.80 37.67 9.51
C GLN A 6 55.42 36.59 10.52
N ASP A 7 55.88 36.70 11.77
CA ASP A 7 55.56 35.73 12.82
C ASP A 7 54.10 35.87 13.28
N LEU A 8 53.60 37.10 13.46
CA LEU A 8 52.17 37.37 13.68
C LEU A 8 51.29 36.84 12.54
N TYR A 9 51.73 36.96 11.28
CA TYR A 9 50.98 36.43 10.14
C TYR A 9 50.86 34.90 10.17
N LYS A 10 51.96 34.18 10.52
CA LYS A 10 51.94 32.72 10.69
C LYS A 10 50.97 32.30 11.80
N GLU A 11 50.97 33.03 12.92
CA GLU A 11 50.07 32.77 14.05
C GLU A 11 48.61 33.00 13.67
N ILE A 12 48.29 34.09 12.94
CA ILE A 12 46.93 34.34 12.43
C ILE A 12 46.46 33.23 11.48
N VAL A 13 47.31 32.77 10.56
CA VAL A 13 46.97 31.66 9.66
C VAL A 13 46.72 30.37 10.43
N ARG A 14 47.57 30.05 11.40
CA ARG A 14 47.43 28.87 12.28
C ARG A 14 46.13 28.92 13.10
N ASN A 15 45.85 30.03 13.76
CA ASN A 15 44.64 30.20 14.56
C ASN A 15 43.39 30.08 13.65
N ARG A 16 43.46 30.58 12.42
CA ARG A 16 42.38 30.44 11.43
C ARG A 16 42.15 28.99 10.99
N THR A 17 43.21 28.18 10.82
CA THR A 17 43.05 26.75 10.50
C THR A 17 42.48 25.97 11.68
N GLU A 18 43.01 26.17 12.90
CA GLU A 18 42.52 25.50 14.11
C GLU A 18 41.04 25.84 14.41
N ILE A 19 40.64 27.11 14.27
CA ILE A 19 39.23 27.53 14.39
C ILE A 19 38.35 26.87 13.32
N LYS A 20 38.84 26.78 12.08
CA LYS A 20 38.08 26.16 10.98
C LYS A 20 37.83 24.68 11.25
N GLU A 21 38.88 23.92 11.60
CA GLU A 21 38.80 22.49 11.91
C GLU A 21 37.87 22.23 13.11
N PHE A 22 37.96 23.05 14.16
CA PHE A 22 37.07 22.98 15.32
C PHE A 22 35.60 23.24 14.98
N ILE A 23 35.33 24.18 14.07
CA ILE A 23 33.98 24.45 13.56
C ILE A 23 33.48 23.27 12.71
N GLU A 24 34.30 22.73 11.81
CA GLU A 24 33.95 21.58 10.97
C GLU A 24 33.62 20.34 11.82
N LEU A 25 34.45 20.01 12.81
CA LEU A 25 34.20 18.93 13.77
C LEU A 25 32.90 19.15 14.59
N LYS A 26 32.64 20.38 15.05
CA LYS A 26 31.39 20.74 15.76
C LYS A 26 30.15 20.73 14.87
N ILE A 27 30.30 20.89 13.56
CA ILE A 27 29.21 20.77 12.59
C ILE A 27 28.93 19.29 12.31
N LEU A 28 29.97 18.49 12.02
CA LEU A 28 29.83 17.05 11.74
C LEU A 28 29.17 16.30 12.90
N THR A 29 29.67 16.47 14.13
CA THR A 29 29.09 15.86 15.33
C THR A 29 27.62 16.27 15.58
N LYS A 30 27.23 17.50 15.22
CA LYS A 30 25.82 17.94 15.27
C LYS A 30 24.98 17.34 14.16
N ILE A 31 25.51 17.17 12.96
CA ILE A 31 24.83 16.51 11.85
C ILE A 31 24.56 15.05 12.22
N GLU A 32 25.57 14.32 12.69
CA GLU A 32 25.45 12.93 13.15
C GLU A 32 24.38 12.77 14.23
N ALA A 33 24.40 13.61 15.27
CA ALA A 33 23.39 13.61 16.33
C ALA A 33 21.98 14.00 15.86
N ILE A 34 21.85 14.82 14.80
CA ILE A 34 20.56 15.11 14.17
C ILE A 34 20.09 13.91 13.33
N GLU A 35 20.97 13.27 12.57
CA GLU A 35 20.64 12.09 11.78
C GLU A 35 20.20 10.90 12.64
N GLU A 36 20.86 10.67 13.78
CA GLU A 36 20.47 9.68 14.77
C GLU A 36 19.05 9.96 15.30
N ARG A 37 18.80 11.18 15.79
CA ARG A 37 17.47 11.60 16.26
C ARG A 37 16.39 11.53 15.18
N VAL A 38 16.71 11.78 13.91
CA VAL A 38 15.77 11.61 12.79
C VAL A 38 15.45 10.12 12.59
N LYS A 39 16.44 9.22 12.65
CA LYS A 39 16.22 7.77 12.56
C LYS A 39 15.32 7.27 13.70
N ASP A 40 15.55 7.71 14.94
CA ASP A 40 14.73 7.34 16.09
C ASP A 40 13.27 7.80 15.91
N VAL A 41 13.07 9.07 15.56
CA VAL A 41 11.73 9.64 15.31
C VAL A 41 11.04 8.95 14.12
N GLU A 42 11.77 8.50 13.10
CA GLU A 42 11.20 7.71 11.99
C GLU A 42 10.78 6.29 12.42
N ILE A 43 11.49 5.69 13.38
CA ILE A 43 11.15 4.39 13.99
C ILE A 43 9.89 4.55 14.86
N GLU A 44 9.87 5.49 15.79
CA GLU A 44 8.71 5.76 16.66
C GLU A 44 7.45 6.07 15.85
N ASN A 45 7.55 6.94 14.83
CA ASN A 45 6.43 7.24 13.94
C ASN A 45 5.96 6.04 13.12
N ARG A 46 6.82 5.07 12.83
CA ARG A 46 6.42 3.80 12.19
C ARG A 46 5.63 2.94 13.18
N GLU A 47 6.15 2.75 14.39
CA GLU A 47 5.46 1.99 15.42
C GLU A 47 4.10 2.59 15.79
N HIS A 48 4.00 3.91 15.95
CA HIS A 48 2.74 4.58 16.24
C HIS A 48 1.72 4.38 15.12
N ARG A 49 2.12 4.47 13.84
CA ARG A 49 1.24 4.16 12.70
C ARG A 49 0.79 2.70 12.73
N ASP A 50 1.68 1.75 12.98
CA ASP A 50 1.33 0.33 13.04
C ASP A 50 0.40 0.00 14.23
N ARG A 51 0.63 0.63 15.39
CA ARG A 51 -0.23 0.53 16.59
C ARG A 51 -1.64 1.09 16.35
N ILE A 52 -1.80 2.12 15.52
CA ILE A 52 -3.10 2.70 15.13
C ILE A 52 -3.77 1.89 14.01
N GLU A 53 -3.03 1.50 12.99
CA GLU A 53 -3.60 0.85 11.80
C GLU A 53 -4.05 -0.59 12.08
N ARG A 54 -3.32 -1.35 12.91
CA ARG A 54 -3.66 -2.75 13.22
C ARG A 54 -5.06 -2.91 13.85
N PRO A 55 -5.45 -2.16 14.90
CA PRO A 55 -6.81 -2.18 15.42
C PRO A 55 -7.87 -1.73 14.39
N GLU A 56 -7.60 -0.69 13.58
CA GLU A 56 -8.54 -0.24 12.54
C GLU A 56 -8.79 -1.36 11.52
N ARG A 57 -7.72 -2.02 11.05
CA ARG A 57 -7.80 -3.16 10.13
C ARG A 57 -8.57 -4.33 10.71
N GLU A 58 -8.34 -4.71 11.97
CA GLU A 58 -9.03 -5.86 12.59
C GLU A 58 -10.53 -5.56 12.81
N SER A 59 -10.86 -4.34 13.27
CA SER A 59 -12.24 -3.86 13.41
C SER A 59 -12.99 -3.87 12.07
N LYS A 60 -12.31 -3.52 10.98
CA LYS A 60 -12.87 -3.51 9.61
C LYS A 60 -12.77 -4.86 8.88
N ARG A 61 -12.06 -5.84 9.46
CA ARG A 61 -11.73 -7.11 8.79
C ARG A 61 -12.95 -7.87 8.30
N LYS A 62 -14.05 -7.85 9.07
CA LYS A 62 -15.33 -8.52 8.74
C LYS A 62 -16.35 -7.63 8.01
N ASN A 63 -16.04 -6.35 7.79
CA ASN A 63 -17.01 -5.37 7.30
C ASN A 63 -17.03 -5.28 5.75
N ILE A 64 -18.21 -5.08 5.17
CA ILE A 64 -18.40 -4.65 3.78
C ILE A 64 -19.18 -3.33 3.75
N ILE A 65 -19.02 -2.56 2.67
CA ILE A 65 -19.85 -1.39 2.38
C ILE A 65 -20.66 -1.68 1.13
N ILE A 66 -21.98 -1.53 1.21
CA ILE A 66 -22.93 -1.64 0.10
C ILE A 66 -23.31 -0.21 -0.33
N PHE A 67 -23.33 0.06 -1.63
CA PHE A 67 -23.77 1.34 -2.21
C PHE A 67 -24.97 1.11 -3.12
N GLY A 68 -25.85 2.11 -3.24
CA GLY A 68 -26.94 2.11 -4.23
C GLY A 68 -28.14 1.23 -3.87
N LEU A 69 -28.37 0.98 -2.58
CA LEU A 69 -29.65 0.43 -2.10
C LEU A 69 -30.71 1.54 -2.20
N ASP A 70 -31.79 1.33 -2.96
CA ASP A 70 -32.82 2.38 -3.17
C ASP A 70 -33.80 2.48 -1.98
N LYS A 71 -33.30 2.91 -0.82
CA LYS A 71 -34.00 2.87 0.47
C LYS A 71 -33.61 4.03 1.38
N GLU A 72 -34.50 4.38 2.31
CA GLU A 72 -34.23 5.37 3.36
C GLU A 72 -33.37 4.81 4.48
N ALA A 73 -32.69 5.71 5.21
CA ALA A 73 -31.81 5.34 6.32
C ALA A 73 -32.53 4.59 7.46
N SER A 74 -33.81 4.89 7.69
CA SER A 74 -34.69 4.24 8.68
C SER A 74 -35.04 2.79 8.33
N ASP A 75 -35.06 2.45 7.05
CA ASP A 75 -35.67 1.21 6.55
C ASP A 75 -34.63 0.10 6.37
N ILE A 76 -33.36 0.41 6.64
CA ILE A 76 -32.23 -0.50 6.48
C ILE A 76 -32.14 -1.43 7.69
N SER A 77 -32.65 -2.65 7.53
CA SER A 77 -32.53 -3.74 8.50
C SER A 77 -31.54 -4.83 8.03
N SER A 78 -31.20 -5.75 8.93
CA SER A 78 -30.41 -6.95 8.63
C SER A 78 -31.09 -7.85 7.60
N GLU A 79 -32.41 -8.00 7.68
CA GLU A 79 -33.24 -8.88 6.87
C GLU A 79 -33.27 -8.38 5.43
N LEU A 80 -33.55 -7.08 5.24
CA LEU A 80 -33.54 -6.42 3.94
C LEU A 80 -32.16 -6.54 3.25
N VAL A 81 -31.07 -6.34 4.00
CA VAL A 81 -29.71 -6.49 3.47
C VAL A 81 -29.45 -7.95 3.06
N CYS A 82 -29.82 -8.92 3.90
CA CYS A 82 -29.71 -10.34 3.60
C CYS A 82 -30.51 -10.72 2.35
N GLU A 83 -31.79 -10.34 2.25
CA GLU A 83 -32.66 -10.59 1.10
C GLU A 83 -32.10 -9.97 -0.19
N THR A 84 -31.64 -8.72 -0.12
CA THR A 84 -31.05 -8.01 -1.26
C THR A 84 -29.76 -8.70 -1.75
N LEU A 85 -28.93 -9.18 -0.82
CA LEU A 85 -27.70 -9.90 -1.16
C LEU A 85 -27.98 -11.31 -1.70
N ASN A 86 -28.93 -12.05 -1.10
CA ASN A 86 -29.30 -13.40 -1.52
C ASN A 86 -29.88 -13.40 -2.93
N SER A 87 -30.83 -12.49 -3.22
CA SER A 87 -31.41 -12.30 -4.55
C SER A 87 -30.37 -11.80 -5.57
N SER A 88 -29.46 -10.89 -5.17
CA SER A 88 -28.51 -10.29 -6.10
C SER A 88 -27.28 -11.14 -6.41
N LEU A 89 -26.87 -12.03 -5.49
CA LEU A 89 -25.64 -12.82 -5.56
C LEU A 89 -25.89 -14.34 -5.52
N LYS A 90 -27.13 -14.83 -5.43
CA LYS A 90 -27.45 -16.26 -5.30
C LYS A 90 -26.61 -16.92 -4.20
N ILE A 91 -26.74 -16.41 -2.98
CA ILE A 91 -26.08 -16.90 -1.77
C ILE A 91 -27.12 -17.13 -0.66
N ASP A 92 -26.70 -17.87 0.35
CA ASP A 92 -27.45 -18.05 1.59
C ASP A 92 -26.83 -17.21 2.72
N LEU A 93 -27.54 -16.12 3.06
CA LEU A 93 -27.33 -15.28 4.24
C LEU A 93 -28.65 -15.13 4.99
N SER A 94 -28.76 -15.74 6.16
CA SER A 94 -29.68 -15.34 7.23
C SER A 94 -29.08 -14.27 8.14
N GLY A 95 -29.90 -13.65 9.00
CA GLY A 95 -29.46 -12.66 10.00
C GLY A 95 -28.37 -13.14 10.97
N ALA A 96 -28.24 -14.46 11.20
CA ALA A 96 -27.12 -15.02 11.98
C ALA A 96 -25.73 -14.77 11.35
N HIS A 97 -25.69 -14.34 10.08
CA HIS A 97 -24.45 -14.00 9.38
C HIS A 97 -24.08 -12.51 9.46
N THR A 98 -25.02 -11.65 9.86
CA THR A 98 -24.83 -10.22 10.08
C THR A 98 -24.77 -9.94 11.59
N ALA A 99 -23.66 -9.34 12.04
CA ALA A 99 -23.48 -8.99 13.45
C ALA A 99 -23.94 -7.54 13.74
N ASP A 100 -23.96 -6.68 12.74
CA ASP A 100 -24.39 -5.27 12.80
C ASP A 100 -24.57 -4.73 11.37
N VAL A 101 -25.57 -3.85 11.19
CA VAL A 101 -25.90 -3.17 9.93
C VAL A 101 -26.25 -1.74 10.27
N HIS A 102 -25.59 -0.77 9.63
CA HIS A 102 -25.92 0.64 9.82
C HIS A 102 -25.68 1.48 8.54
N PRO A 103 -26.58 2.43 8.23
CA PRO A 103 -26.35 3.43 7.19
C PRO A 103 -25.19 4.36 7.55
N ILE A 104 -24.42 4.77 6.55
CA ILE A 104 -23.39 5.81 6.64
C ILE A 104 -24.01 7.12 6.16
N GLY A 105 -24.60 7.86 7.10
CA GLY A 105 -25.34 9.10 6.83
C GLY A 105 -26.84 8.93 7.05
N ARG A 106 -27.61 9.93 6.63
CA ARG A 106 -29.08 10.00 6.85
C ARG A 106 -29.89 10.13 5.56
N ASN A 107 -29.24 10.28 4.41
CA ASN A 107 -29.90 10.53 3.14
C ASN A 107 -30.43 9.22 2.54
N LYS A 108 -31.48 9.33 1.71
CA LYS A 108 -31.86 8.27 0.77
C LYS A 108 -30.64 7.76 0.01
N ASN A 109 -30.54 6.44 -0.16
CA ASN A 109 -29.48 5.74 -0.89
C ASN A 109 -28.07 5.91 -0.31
N CYS A 110 -27.99 6.20 1.00
CA CYS A 110 -26.73 6.23 1.72
C CYS A 110 -25.98 4.87 1.65
N PRO A 111 -24.63 4.88 1.69
CA PRO A 111 -23.86 3.65 1.78
C PRO A 111 -24.17 2.90 3.08
N VAL A 112 -24.33 1.58 3.03
CA VAL A 112 -24.62 0.76 4.21
C VAL A 112 -23.40 -0.03 4.61
N LYS A 113 -22.98 0.11 5.87
CA LYS A 113 -21.92 -0.73 6.45
C LYS A 113 -22.54 -1.95 7.09
N VAL A 114 -22.02 -3.11 6.72
CA VAL A 114 -22.47 -4.42 7.20
C VAL A 114 -21.28 -5.12 7.82
N LYS A 115 -21.36 -5.39 9.12
CA LYS A 115 -20.38 -6.20 9.87
C LYS A 115 -20.85 -7.65 9.84
N LEU A 116 -20.07 -8.53 9.23
CA LEU A 116 -20.42 -9.95 9.11
C LEU A 116 -19.88 -10.72 10.32
N SER A 117 -20.50 -11.85 10.65
CA SER A 117 -20.07 -12.72 11.76
C SER A 117 -18.68 -13.35 11.48
N THR A 118 -18.39 -13.68 10.21
CA THR A 118 -17.14 -14.32 9.78
C THR A 118 -16.48 -13.64 8.58
N VAL A 119 -15.15 -13.75 8.49
CA VAL A 119 -14.37 -13.30 7.33
C VAL A 119 -14.68 -14.15 6.09
N SER A 120 -15.00 -15.44 6.27
CA SER A 120 -15.36 -16.35 5.17
C SER A 120 -16.61 -15.87 4.42
N LYS A 121 -17.67 -15.46 5.13
CA LYS A 121 -18.88 -14.89 4.50
C LYS A 121 -18.57 -13.57 3.76
N LYS A 122 -17.71 -12.71 4.32
CA LYS A 122 -17.20 -11.51 3.61
C LYS A 122 -16.52 -11.87 2.29
N LEU A 123 -15.64 -12.87 2.29
CA LEU A 123 -14.94 -13.31 1.07
C LEU A 123 -15.90 -13.92 0.06
N GLN A 124 -16.89 -14.72 0.49
CA GLN A 124 -17.95 -15.27 -0.36
C GLN A 124 -18.73 -14.17 -1.08
N ILE A 125 -19.22 -13.16 -0.35
CA ILE A 125 -19.94 -12.01 -0.91
C ILE A 125 -19.06 -11.25 -1.91
N LEU A 126 -17.82 -10.93 -1.53
CA LEU A 126 -16.90 -10.15 -2.38
C LEU A 126 -16.47 -10.90 -3.64
N SER A 127 -16.32 -12.23 -3.59
CA SER A 127 -15.99 -13.04 -4.77
C SER A 127 -17.09 -13.00 -5.84
N LYS A 128 -18.34 -12.84 -5.42
CA LYS A 128 -19.52 -12.74 -6.29
C LYS A 128 -19.87 -11.33 -6.72
N GLY A 129 -19.13 -10.29 -6.30
CA GLY A 129 -19.40 -8.90 -6.66
C GLY A 129 -19.44 -8.61 -8.19
N VAL A 130 -18.96 -9.53 -9.03
CA VAL A 130 -19.10 -9.47 -10.49
C VAL A 130 -20.56 -9.65 -10.93
N GLU A 131 -21.39 -10.41 -10.19
CA GLU A 131 -22.83 -10.63 -10.43
C GLU A 131 -23.67 -9.35 -10.23
N LEU A 132 -23.07 -8.27 -9.72
CA LEU A 132 -23.69 -6.95 -9.55
C LEU A 132 -23.45 -5.99 -10.72
N LYS A 133 -22.61 -6.35 -11.70
CA LYS A 133 -22.38 -5.50 -12.88
C LYS A 133 -23.71 -5.27 -13.62
N GLY A 134 -24.00 -4.01 -13.93
CA GLY A 134 -25.26 -3.59 -14.55
C GLY A 134 -26.45 -3.43 -13.60
N LYS A 135 -26.27 -3.71 -12.29
CA LYS A 135 -27.25 -3.37 -11.24
C LYS A 135 -26.90 -2.04 -10.60
N ASN A 136 -27.88 -1.38 -9.98
CA ASN A 136 -27.68 -0.13 -9.24
C ASN A 136 -26.89 -0.30 -7.94
N ILE A 137 -26.74 -1.54 -7.46
CA ILE A 137 -26.06 -1.87 -6.21
C ILE A 137 -24.60 -2.25 -6.49
N SER A 138 -23.67 -1.78 -5.67
CA SER A 138 -22.28 -2.26 -5.67
C SER A 138 -21.76 -2.53 -4.25
N ILE A 139 -20.78 -3.44 -4.13
CA ILE A 139 -20.21 -3.83 -2.84
C ILE A 139 -18.70 -3.59 -2.86
N SER A 140 -18.19 -3.06 -1.75
CA SER A 140 -16.76 -2.86 -1.52
C SER A 140 -16.34 -3.37 -0.14
N ARG A 141 -15.02 -3.39 0.07
CA ARG A 141 -14.43 -3.63 1.39
C ARG A 141 -14.48 -2.34 2.19
N ASP A 142 -14.92 -2.41 3.44
CA ASP A 142 -14.52 -1.42 4.43
C ASP A 142 -13.01 -1.56 4.64
N LEU A 143 -12.27 -0.45 4.51
CA LEU A 143 -10.81 -0.41 4.49
C LEU A 143 -10.31 0.64 5.49
N ALA A 144 -9.16 0.36 6.10
CA ALA A 144 -8.44 1.33 6.93
C ALA A 144 -8.05 2.58 6.11
N LEU A 145 -7.77 3.71 6.76
CA LEU A 145 -7.41 4.95 6.04
C LEU A 145 -6.19 4.75 5.13
N GLN A 146 -5.12 4.17 5.67
CA GLN A 146 -3.89 3.88 4.94
C GLN A 146 -4.10 2.83 3.83
N GLN A 147 -4.96 1.83 4.02
CA GLN A 147 -5.36 0.91 2.96
C GLN A 147 -6.11 1.61 1.82
N ARG A 148 -6.99 2.59 2.11
CA ARG A 148 -7.69 3.39 1.09
C ARG A 148 -6.71 4.27 0.30
N GLN A 149 -5.75 4.91 0.98
CA GLN A 149 -4.70 5.71 0.35
C GLN A 149 -3.80 4.84 -0.56
N ASN A 150 -3.32 3.71 -0.05
CA ASN A 150 -2.55 2.73 -0.83
C ASN A 150 -3.33 2.28 -2.07
N LEU A 151 -4.60 1.91 -1.92
CA LEU A 151 -5.44 1.48 -3.04
C LEU A 151 -5.71 2.59 -4.06
N LYS A 152 -5.76 3.87 -3.64
CA LYS A 152 -5.84 5.02 -4.57
C LYS A 152 -4.60 5.07 -5.46
N THR A 153 -3.40 5.06 -4.87
CA THR A 153 -2.13 5.04 -5.63
C THR A 153 -2.03 3.81 -6.54
N LEU A 154 -2.39 2.62 -6.05
CA LEU A 154 -2.40 1.40 -6.88
C LEU A 154 -3.36 1.54 -8.09
N ARG A 155 -4.52 2.19 -7.92
CA ARG A 155 -5.49 2.44 -9.01
C ARG A 155 -5.00 3.46 -10.03
N GLU A 156 -4.32 4.51 -9.59
CA GLU A 156 -3.69 5.52 -10.46
C GLU A 156 -2.65 4.86 -11.37
N HIS A 157 -1.73 4.08 -10.79
CA HIS A 157 -0.73 3.33 -11.57
C HIS A 157 -1.34 2.20 -12.42
N LEU A 158 -2.43 1.55 -11.96
CA LEU A 158 -3.17 0.59 -12.77
C LEU A 158 -3.79 1.24 -14.02
N ALA A 159 -4.32 2.46 -13.90
CA ALA A 159 -4.88 3.18 -15.04
C ALA A 159 -3.80 3.53 -16.07
N ILE A 160 -2.59 3.89 -15.62
CA ILE A 160 -1.43 4.09 -16.50
C ILE A 160 -1.04 2.78 -17.20
N ALA A 161 -0.90 1.68 -16.45
CA ALA A 161 -0.52 0.37 -17.00
C ALA A 161 -1.55 -0.19 -18.00
N ARG A 162 -2.83 0.21 -17.90
CA ARG A 162 -3.91 -0.18 -18.82
C ARG A 162 -3.97 0.64 -20.11
N LYS A 163 -3.14 1.69 -20.26
CA LYS A 163 -3.02 2.40 -21.54
C LYS A 163 -2.38 1.52 -22.63
N ASP A 164 -1.57 0.54 -22.23
CA ASP A 164 -1.06 -0.50 -23.11
C ASP A 164 -1.97 -1.75 -23.05
N PRO A 165 -2.75 -2.05 -24.11
CA PRO A 165 -3.67 -3.19 -24.11
C PRO A 165 -2.94 -4.54 -24.22
N SER A 166 -1.65 -4.57 -24.60
CA SER A 166 -0.86 -5.80 -24.63
C SER A 166 -0.48 -6.29 -23.22
N VAL A 167 -0.49 -5.37 -22.25
CA VAL A 167 0.00 -5.60 -20.88
C VAL A 167 -1.14 -5.97 -19.93
N LYS A 168 -1.20 -7.25 -19.56
CA LYS A 168 -2.12 -7.73 -18.52
C LYS A 168 -1.77 -7.09 -17.17
N SER A 169 -2.67 -6.23 -16.67
CA SER A 169 -2.49 -5.49 -15.42
C SER A 169 -3.72 -5.51 -14.50
N PHE A 170 -3.49 -5.81 -13.22
CA PHE A 170 -4.53 -5.93 -12.17
C PHE A 170 -3.97 -5.73 -10.76
N ILE A 171 -4.83 -5.40 -9.80
CA ILE A 171 -4.47 -5.30 -8.37
C ILE A 171 -4.81 -6.62 -7.67
N LYS A 172 -3.87 -7.15 -6.87
CA LYS A 172 -4.07 -8.36 -6.05
C LYS A 172 -3.58 -8.10 -4.63
N GLY A 173 -4.52 -7.97 -3.69
CA GLY A 173 -4.21 -7.49 -2.34
C GLY A 173 -3.68 -6.05 -2.41
N ASP A 174 -2.60 -5.77 -1.68
CA ASP A 174 -1.96 -4.46 -1.60
C ASP A 174 -0.82 -4.29 -2.64
N LYS A 175 -0.88 -5.02 -3.76
CA LYS A 175 0.11 -4.99 -4.85
C LYS A 175 -0.54 -4.80 -6.22
N LEU A 176 0.12 -4.01 -7.07
CA LEU A 176 -0.17 -3.90 -8.50
C LEU A 176 0.62 -4.97 -9.25
N VAL A 177 -0.03 -5.77 -10.08
CA VAL A 177 0.61 -6.77 -10.96
C VAL A 177 0.56 -6.27 -12.40
N VAL A 178 1.71 -6.27 -13.08
CA VAL A 178 1.88 -5.86 -14.48
C VAL A 178 2.83 -6.83 -15.15
N SER A 179 2.39 -7.55 -16.20
CA SER A 179 3.19 -8.58 -16.90
C SER A 179 3.93 -9.52 -15.94
N SER A 180 3.18 -10.10 -14.99
CA SER A 180 3.65 -11.00 -13.93
C SER A 180 4.61 -10.42 -12.87
N LYS A 181 5.06 -9.16 -13.00
CA LYS A 181 5.83 -8.45 -11.96
C LYS A 181 4.87 -7.78 -10.97
N SER A 182 5.19 -7.83 -9.66
CA SER A 182 4.36 -7.23 -8.61
C SER A 182 5.05 -6.04 -7.95
N TYR A 183 4.34 -4.92 -7.82
CA TYR A 183 4.83 -3.66 -7.26
C TYR A 183 4.01 -3.25 -6.02
N ASN A 184 4.69 -2.78 -4.98
CA ASN A 184 4.08 -2.18 -3.79
C ASN A 184 4.02 -0.64 -3.92
N VAL A 185 3.32 0.02 -3.00
CA VAL A 185 3.14 1.49 -3.02
C VAL A 185 4.47 2.26 -2.83
N GLN A 186 5.43 1.74 -2.06
CA GLN A 186 6.74 2.37 -1.86
C GLN A 186 7.58 2.37 -3.14
N GLN A 187 7.57 1.26 -3.90
CA GLN A 187 8.22 1.15 -5.20
C GLN A 187 7.58 2.12 -6.20
N LEU A 188 6.24 2.12 -6.30
CA LEU A 188 5.50 2.99 -7.21
C LEU A 188 5.72 4.48 -6.93
N THR A 189 5.63 4.90 -5.66
CA THR A 189 5.92 6.30 -5.26
C THR A 189 7.38 6.69 -5.49
N THR A 190 8.33 5.75 -5.38
CA THR A 190 9.73 5.99 -5.74
C THR A 190 9.90 6.23 -7.24
N PHE A 191 9.23 5.46 -8.10
CA PHE A 191 9.24 5.72 -9.55
C PHE A 191 8.67 7.11 -9.86
N THR A 192 7.50 7.47 -9.32
CA THR A 192 6.89 8.80 -9.53
C THR A 192 7.82 9.94 -9.08
N LYS A 193 8.49 9.80 -7.94
CA LYS A 193 9.48 10.77 -7.44
C LYS A 193 10.71 10.90 -8.36
N ARG A 194 11.17 9.78 -8.96
CA ARG A 194 12.28 9.81 -9.93
C ARG A 194 11.86 10.48 -11.23
N THR A 195 10.69 10.13 -11.78
CA THR A 195 10.16 10.78 -12.99
C THR A 195 9.96 12.28 -12.79
N THR A 196 9.36 12.71 -11.68
CA THR A 196 9.17 14.14 -11.40
C THR A 196 10.48 14.90 -11.17
N LYS A 197 11.48 14.30 -10.50
CA LYS A 197 12.83 14.89 -10.43
C LYS A 197 13.50 15.00 -11.80
N ALA A 198 13.43 13.96 -12.63
CA ALA A 198 13.97 14.01 -14.00
C ALA A 198 13.24 15.04 -14.89
N THR A 199 11.94 15.26 -14.68
CA THR A 199 11.18 16.30 -15.41
C THR A 199 11.56 17.72 -14.98
N LEU A 200 12.12 17.90 -13.78
CA LEU A 200 12.71 19.16 -13.30
C LEU A 200 14.18 19.35 -13.73
N THR A 201 14.81 18.33 -14.32
CA THR A 201 16.21 18.37 -14.77
C THR A 201 16.37 17.69 -16.15
N GLY A 202 15.72 18.26 -17.18
CA GLY A 202 15.97 17.92 -18.58
C GLY A 202 15.44 16.56 -19.05
N LEU A 203 14.52 16.59 -20.02
CA LEU A 203 14.12 15.40 -20.77
C LEU A 203 15.28 14.88 -21.63
N ASP A 204 15.66 13.61 -21.48
CA ASP A 204 15.41 12.59 -22.53
C ASP A 204 15.91 11.17 -22.16
N ARG A 205 15.31 10.16 -22.82
CA ARG A 205 15.75 8.74 -22.92
C ARG A 205 16.11 7.97 -21.63
N GLU A 206 15.14 7.25 -21.03
CA GLU A 206 15.45 5.99 -20.31
C GLU A 206 14.24 5.04 -20.08
N LEU A 207 13.56 4.60 -21.15
CA LEU A 207 12.53 3.53 -21.07
C LEU A 207 12.66 2.44 -22.16
N LYS A 208 13.84 2.29 -22.77
CA LYS A 208 14.10 1.24 -23.78
C LYS A 208 15.22 0.25 -23.47
N GLU A 209 16.07 0.47 -22.45
CA GLU A 209 17.32 -0.32 -22.31
C GLU A 209 17.41 -1.27 -21.11
N ASN A 210 16.56 -1.17 -20.08
CA ASN A 210 16.59 -2.11 -18.96
C ASN A 210 15.79 -3.42 -19.19
N SER A 211 16.09 -4.08 -20.31
CA SER A 211 16.08 -5.54 -20.40
C SER A 211 17.43 -6.08 -19.87
N VAL A 212 17.46 -7.29 -19.29
CA VAL A 212 18.71 -7.96 -18.76
C VAL A 212 19.23 -7.29 -17.45
N GLN A 213 19.48 -7.93 -16.30
CA GLN A 213 19.53 -9.33 -15.82
C GLN A 213 19.03 -9.43 -14.32
N PRO A 214 18.92 -10.63 -13.70
CA PRO A 214 18.12 -10.85 -12.47
C PRO A 214 18.92 -10.85 -11.16
N SER A 215 18.23 -10.60 -10.04
CA SER A 215 18.70 -11.00 -8.69
C SER A 215 17.90 -12.20 -8.19
N ALA A 216 18.58 -13.33 -7.97
CA ALA A 216 18.02 -14.50 -7.32
C ALA A 216 18.24 -14.41 -5.81
N ASP A 217 17.19 -14.65 -5.00
CA ASP A 217 17.31 -14.80 -3.54
C ASP A 217 17.54 -16.28 -3.15
N PRO A 218 18.21 -16.56 -2.01
CA PRO A 218 18.84 -17.87 -1.79
C PRO A 218 18.12 -18.75 -0.74
N LYS A 219 18.12 -20.08 -0.99
CA LYS A 219 17.94 -21.19 0.00
C LYS A 219 16.52 -21.31 0.61
N GLN A 220 15.99 -22.46 1.10
CA GLN A 220 16.33 -23.90 1.13
C GLN A 220 15.02 -24.66 1.52
N SER A 221 14.79 -25.99 1.41
CA SER A 221 15.54 -27.16 0.88
C SER A 221 14.59 -28.35 0.61
N ASN A 222 15.12 -29.45 0.05
CA ASN A 222 14.74 -30.87 0.25
C ASN A 222 13.26 -31.29 0.34
N GLN A 223 12.79 -32.05 -0.67
CA GLN A 223 12.14 -33.34 -0.44
C GLN A 223 12.60 -34.38 -1.48
N LYS A 224 13.09 -35.54 -1.00
CA LYS A 224 13.39 -36.72 -1.83
C LYS A 224 12.07 -37.30 -2.35
N LYS A 225 11.97 -37.62 -3.64
CA LYS A 225 10.89 -38.47 -4.17
C LYS A 225 11.48 -39.76 -4.75
N ILE A 226 11.21 -40.86 -4.07
CA ILE A 226 11.61 -42.20 -4.49
C ILE A 226 10.83 -42.56 -5.75
N LEU A 227 11.55 -43.03 -6.77
CA LEU A 227 10.98 -43.46 -8.03
C LEU A 227 10.39 -44.88 -7.87
N ARG A 228 9.08 -45.05 -8.08
CA ARG A 228 8.50 -46.35 -8.40
C ARG A 228 7.97 -46.31 -9.81
N SER A 229 8.64 -47.02 -10.69
CA SER A 229 8.15 -47.37 -12.02
C SER A 229 6.87 -48.19 -11.90
N ARG A 230 5.90 -47.90 -12.78
CA ARG A 230 4.95 -48.90 -13.26
C ARG A 230 5.04 -48.90 -14.76
N GLN A 231 5.54 -50.01 -15.30
CA GLN A 231 5.39 -50.35 -16.71
C GLN A 231 3.90 -50.62 -16.96
N THR A 232 3.38 -50.07 -18.04
CA THR A 232 2.31 -50.72 -18.80
C THR A 232 2.93 -51.86 -19.60
N PRO A 233 2.23 -52.98 -19.72
CA PRO A 233 1.90 -53.41 -21.08
C PRO A 233 0.43 -53.84 -21.25
N GLU A 234 -0.03 -53.66 -22.49
CA GLU A 234 -1.14 -54.33 -23.19
C GLU A 234 -2.54 -54.32 -22.54
#